data_AF-A0AB37HXE9-F1
#
_entry.id   AF-A0AB37HXE9-F1
#
_cell.length_a   1.000
_cell.length_b   1.000
_cell.length_c   1.000
_cell.angle_alpha   90.00
_cell.angle_beta   90.00
_cell.angle_gamma   90.00
#
_symmetry.space_group_name_H-M   'P 1'
#
loop_
_entity.id
_entity.type
_entity.pdbx_description
1 polymer ?
#
loop_
_entity_poly.entity_id
_entity_poly.type
_entity_poly.pdbx_seq_one_letter_code
_entity_poly.pdbx_strand_id
1 'polypeptide(L)'
;MADPDHPDDLQVVWEVPIAVGATWVGVEPSLPEPRPGAVYVISRVVAEHFPERADLVWLDDLVRDEHGEMVAAHSLACFHPMTRAD
;
A
#
# COMPACT_ATOMS: atom_id res chain seq x y z
N MET A 1 -5.39 -30.97 20.34
CA MET A 1 -4.25 -30.98 21.29
C MET A 1 -3.54 -29.66 21.06
N ALA A 2 -3.42 -28.82 22.09
CA ALA A 2 -2.65 -27.59 22.02
C ALA A 2 -1.16 -27.92 21.80
N ASP A 3 -0.45 -27.06 21.06
CA ASP A 3 1.01 -27.14 20.97
C ASP A 3 1.60 -26.85 22.37
N PRO A 4 2.34 -27.79 22.99
CA PRO A 4 2.89 -27.59 24.33
C PRO A 4 3.93 -26.46 24.41
N ASP A 5 4.51 -26.02 23.29
CA ASP A 5 5.48 -24.93 23.26
C ASP A 5 4.82 -23.53 23.11
N HIS A 6 3.51 -23.47 22.89
CA HIS A 6 2.75 -22.20 22.84
C HIS A 6 1.39 -22.32 23.56
N PRO A 7 1.37 -22.36 24.90
CA PRO A 7 0.14 -22.50 25.68
C PRO A 7 -0.82 -21.30 25.57
N ASP A 8 -0.35 -20.16 25.04
CA ASP A 8 -1.11 -18.92 24.86
C ASP A 8 -1.64 -18.71 23.42
N ASP A 9 -1.57 -19.71 22.53
CA ASP A 9 -2.22 -19.70 21.20
C ASP A 9 -3.76 -19.82 21.27
N LEU A 10 -4.36 -19.20 22.29
CA LEU A 10 -5.77 -18.86 22.26
C LEU A 10 -5.93 -17.74 21.24
N GLN A 11 -6.70 -17.98 20.18
CA GLN A 11 -7.08 -16.96 19.21
C GLN A 11 -7.73 -15.78 19.93
N VAL A 12 -6.95 -14.77 20.27
CA VAL A 12 -7.47 -13.57 20.93
C VAL A 12 -8.19 -12.75 19.86
N VAL A 13 -9.50 -12.63 20.03
CA VAL A 13 -10.34 -11.76 19.19
C VAL A 13 -10.27 -10.36 19.77
N TRP A 14 -9.79 -9.40 18.97
CA TRP A 14 -9.75 -7.98 19.33
C TRP A 14 -10.79 -7.23 18.50
N GLU A 15 -11.61 -6.40 19.13
CA GLU A 15 -12.46 -5.45 18.40
C GLU A 15 -11.58 -4.32 17.87
N VAL A 16 -11.44 -4.24 16.55
CA VAL A 16 -10.74 -3.14 15.88
C VAL A 16 -11.79 -2.16 15.37
N PRO A 17 -11.89 -0.93 15.93
CA PRO A 17 -12.83 0.06 15.43
C PRO A 17 -12.41 0.51 14.02
N ILE A 18 -13.24 0.24 13.03
CA ILE A 18 -13.02 0.71 11.66
C ILE A 18 -13.58 2.13 11.54
N ALA A 19 -12.69 3.10 11.36
CA ALA A 19 -13.08 4.45 10.98
C ALA A 19 -13.29 4.51 9.46
N VAL A 20 -14.48 4.90 9.02
CA VAL A 20 -14.72 5.26 7.61
C VAL A 20 -14.30 6.71 7.44
N GLY A 21 -13.26 6.95 6.65
CA GLY A 21 -12.83 8.30 6.28
C GLY A 21 -13.90 9.05 5.50
N ALA A 22 -13.81 10.37 5.49
CA ALA A 22 -14.69 11.22 4.67
C ALA A 22 -14.57 10.91 3.17
N THR A 23 -15.59 11.26 2.40
CA THR A 23 -15.61 11.19 0.93
C THR A 23 -14.33 11.79 0.36
N TRP A 24 -13.70 11.10 -0.60
CA TRP A 24 -12.50 11.59 -1.27
C TRP A 24 -12.82 12.90 -2.01
N VAL A 25 -12.05 13.96 -1.71
CA VAL A 25 -12.28 15.32 -2.21
C VAL A 25 -11.29 15.69 -3.33
N GLY A 26 -10.35 14.80 -3.64
CA GLY A 26 -9.27 15.01 -4.62
C GLY A 26 -7.87 15.06 -3.99
N VAL A 27 -6.88 15.37 -4.83
CA VAL A 27 -5.49 15.62 -4.43
C VAL A 27 -5.15 17.06 -4.79
N GLU A 28 -4.57 17.81 -3.84
CA GLU A 28 -4.10 19.18 -4.05
C GLU A 28 -2.59 19.29 -3.72
N PRO A 29 -1.75 19.77 -4.65
CA PRO A 29 -2.08 20.07 -6.04
C PRO A 29 -2.50 18.82 -6.81
N SER A 30 -3.24 19.01 -7.92
CA SER A 30 -3.60 17.90 -8.81
C SER A 30 -2.37 17.10 -9.23
N LEU A 31 -2.57 15.79 -9.47
CA LEU A 31 -1.48 14.93 -9.91
C LEU A 31 -0.86 15.48 -11.21
N PRO A 32 0.47 15.47 -11.33
CA PRO A 32 1.12 15.83 -12.57
C PRO A 32 0.67 14.93 -13.73
N GLU A 33 0.70 15.48 -14.94
CA GLU A 33 0.48 14.71 -16.17
C GLU A 33 1.49 13.56 -16.31
N PRO A 34 1.08 12.41 -16.88
CA PRO A 34 1.99 11.32 -17.22
C PRO A 34 3.16 11.80 -18.08
N ARG A 35 4.35 11.25 -17.83
CA ARG A 35 5.54 11.53 -18.63
C ARG A 35 6.13 10.22 -19.16
N PRO A 36 6.50 10.14 -20.45
CA PRO A 36 7.14 8.95 -21.00
C PRO A 36 8.36 8.53 -20.17
N GLY A 37 8.41 7.25 -19.78
CA GLY A 37 9.52 6.69 -19.00
C GLY A 37 9.54 7.06 -17.51
N ALA A 38 8.53 7.76 -17.00
CA ALA A 38 8.41 8.07 -15.58
C ALA A 38 7.22 7.32 -14.95
N VAL A 39 7.38 6.96 -13.68
CA VAL A 39 6.31 6.52 -12.80
C VAL A 39 6.25 7.46 -11.59
N TYR A 40 5.07 7.61 -11.00
CA TYR A 40 4.86 8.39 -9.79
C TYR A 40 4.58 7.45 -8.62
N VAL A 41 5.39 7.56 -7.57
CA VAL A 41 5.17 6.83 -6.31
C VAL A 41 4.14 7.60 -5.49
N ILE A 42 3.01 6.96 -5.22
CA ILE A 42 1.87 7.56 -4.53
C ILE A 42 1.32 6.57 -3.48
N SER A 43 0.44 7.02 -2.60
CA SER A 43 -0.31 6.10 -1.72
C SER A 43 -1.31 5.28 -2.53
N ARG A 44 -1.51 4.01 -2.15
CA ARG A 44 -2.47 3.11 -2.80
C ARG A 44 -3.88 3.72 -2.91
N VAL A 45 -4.34 4.39 -1.86
CA VAL A 45 -5.66 5.04 -1.85
C VAL A 45 -5.79 6.09 -2.95
N VAL A 46 -4.74 6.85 -3.26
CA VAL A 46 -4.80 7.81 -4.38
C VAL A 46 -4.81 7.07 -5.71
N ALA A 47 -3.97 6.04 -5.90
CA ALA A 47 -3.99 5.24 -7.12
C ALA A 47 -5.36 4.59 -7.39
N GLU A 48 -6.06 4.15 -6.33
CA GLU A 48 -7.42 3.59 -6.43
C GLU A 48 -8.45 4.59 -6.96
N HIS A 49 -8.22 5.90 -6.78
CA HIS A 49 -9.09 6.95 -7.31
C HIS A 49 -8.75 7.37 -8.74
N PHE A 50 -7.63 6.92 -9.29
CA PHE A 50 -7.20 7.16 -10.67
C PHE A 50 -6.88 5.83 -11.39
N PRO A 51 -7.84 4.89 -11.47
CA PRO A 51 -7.59 3.54 -12.00
C PRO A 51 -7.19 3.53 -13.48
N GLU A 52 -7.39 4.62 -14.22
CA GLU A 52 -6.98 4.79 -15.61
C GLU A 52 -5.48 5.14 -15.79
N ARG A 53 -4.79 5.51 -14.71
CA ARG A 53 -3.39 5.96 -14.76
C ARG A 53 -2.42 4.78 -14.64
N ALA A 54 -1.81 4.40 -15.77
CA ALA A 54 -0.82 3.33 -15.85
C ALA A 54 0.55 3.64 -15.21
N ASP A 55 0.81 4.92 -14.93
CA ASP A 55 2.09 5.44 -14.44
C ASP A 55 2.13 5.61 -12.91
N LEU A 56 1.10 5.17 -12.19
CA LEU A 56 1.06 5.23 -10.73
C LEU A 56 1.51 3.91 -10.11
N VAL A 57 2.41 4.02 -9.14
CA VAL A 57 2.90 2.89 -8.35
C VAL A 57 2.83 3.23 -6.86
N TRP A 58 2.76 2.22 -6.00
CA TRP A 58 2.81 2.40 -4.55
C TRP A 58 3.74 1.37 -3.91
N LEU A 59 4.21 1.67 -2.70
CA LEU A 59 5.04 0.75 -1.91
C LEU A 59 4.27 -0.54 -1.62
N ASP A 60 4.92 -1.68 -1.82
CA ASP A 60 4.42 -3.00 -1.50
C ASP A 60 5.52 -3.83 -0.82
N ASP A 61 5.16 -4.89 -0.13
CA ASP A 61 6.10 -5.72 0.65
C ASP A 61 6.99 -4.86 1.58
N LEU A 62 6.33 -4.18 2.52
CA LEU A 62 6.95 -3.22 3.44
C LEU A 62 7.90 -3.89 4.42
N VAL A 63 9.08 -3.30 4.60
CA VAL A 63 10.08 -3.70 5.58
C VAL A 63 9.98 -2.79 6.80
N ARG A 64 9.87 -3.40 7.98
CA ARG A 64 9.82 -2.71 9.26
C ARG A 64 11.04 -3.02 10.12
N ASP A 65 11.46 -2.06 10.93
CA ASP A 65 12.52 -2.28 11.92
C ASP A 65 11.97 -2.98 13.18
N GLU A 66 12.82 -3.15 14.19
CA GLU A 66 12.49 -3.78 15.47
C GLU A 66 11.43 -3.02 16.30
N HIS A 67 11.25 -1.72 16.04
CA HIS A 67 10.21 -0.89 16.65
C HIS A 67 8.90 -0.92 15.86
N GLY A 68 8.87 -1.63 14.74
CA GLY A 68 7.74 -1.69 13.83
C GLY A 68 7.64 -0.48 12.90
N GLU A 69 8.64 0.39 12.82
CA GLU A 69 8.64 1.54 11.92
C GLU A 69 8.98 1.11 10.49
N MET A 70 8.31 1.69 9.50
CA MET A 70 8.61 1.38 8.08
C MET A 70 9.96 2.00 7.69
N VAL A 71 10.91 1.17 7.26
CA VAL A 71 12.25 1.62 6.85
C VAL A 71 12.55 1.38 5.38
N ALA A 72 11.85 0.44 4.74
CA ALA A 72 12.00 0.17 3.31
C ALA A 72 10.76 -0.57 2.73
N ALA A 73 10.83 -0.90 1.45
CA ALA A 73 9.89 -1.77 0.75
C ALA A 73 10.68 -2.62 -0.24
N HIS A 74 10.35 -3.92 -0.37
CA HIS A 74 11.00 -4.79 -1.34
C HIS A 74 10.47 -4.62 -2.76
N SER A 75 9.23 -4.17 -2.89
CA SER A 75 8.56 -4.05 -4.18
C SER A 75 7.76 -2.75 -4.31
N LEU A 76 7.41 -2.47 -5.56
CA LEU A 76 6.38 -1.51 -5.90
C LEU A 76 5.25 -2.28 -6.59
N ALA A 77 4.01 -1.97 -6.21
CA ALA A 77 2.82 -2.50 -6.86
C ALA A 77 2.14 -1.44 -7.73
N CYS A 78 1.34 -1.91 -8.68
CA CYS A 78 0.58 -1.10 -9.63
C CYS A 78 -0.69 -1.85 -10.06
N PHE A 79 -1.67 -1.12 -10.60
CA PHE A 79 -2.88 -1.73 -11.16
C PHE A 79 -2.68 -2.25 -12.58
N HIS A 80 -1.69 -1.74 -13.30
CA HIS A 80 -1.48 -2.03 -14.71
C HIS A 80 -0.10 -2.69 -14.86
N PRO A 81 -0.03 -3.84 -15.55
CA PRO A 81 1.25 -4.51 -15.74
C PRO A 81 2.22 -3.58 -16.46
N MET A 82 3.32 -3.28 -15.79
CA MET A 82 4.39 -2.47 -16.38
C MET A 82 5.20 -3.35 -17.32
N THR A 83 5.15 -3.07 -18.61
CA THR A 83 6.14 -3.60 -19.54
C THR A 83 7.45 -2.85 -19.34
N ARG A 84 8.54 -3.59 -19.16
CA ARG A 84 9.88 -3.00 -19.11
C ARG A 84 10.08 -2.20 -20.41
N ALA A 85 10.44 -0.93 -20.30
CA ALA A 85 10.89 -0.17 -21.46
C ALA A 85 12.16 -0.85 -22.00
N ASP A 86 12.14 -1.23 -23.27
CA ASP A 86 13.31 -1.78 -23.99
C ASP A 86 14.46 -0.77 -24.09
#